data_AF-G7PDA1-F1
#
_entry.id   AF-G7PDA1-F1
#
_cell.length_a   1.000
_cell.length_b   1.000
_cell.length_c   1.000
_cell.angle_alpha   90.00
_cell.angle_beta   90.00
_cell.angle_gamma   90.00
#
_symmetry.space_group_name_H-M   'P 1'
#
loop_
_entity.id
_entity.type
_entity.pdbx_description
1 polymer ?
#
loop_
_entity_poly.entity_id
_entity_poly.type
_entity_poly.pdbx_seq_one_letter_code
_entity_poly.pdbx_strand_id
1 'polypeptide(L)'
;YLAPLLSNVSQRPAARAFLLDPDRCVVQRLLPLTQYPDSSVRRGGVVGTLRNCCFEHRHHEWLLGPEVDILPFLLLPLAGPEDFSEEEMERLPVDLQYLPPDKQREPDADIRKMLVEAIMLLTATAPGRQQVRDQGAYLILRELHSWEPEPDVRAACEKLIQVLIGDEPERGMENLLEVQVPEDVEQQLQQLDCREQEQLERELAPEPWVERATPT
;
A
#
# COMPACT_ATOMS: atom_id res chain seq x y z
N TYR A 1 -16.84 -13.94 8.15
CA TYR A 1 -17.34 -12.56 8.29
C TYR A 1 -16.79 -11.77 9.49
N LEU A 2 -15.94 -12.34 10.36
CA LEU A 2 -15.31 -11.56 11.45
C LEU A 2 -14.28 -10.54 10.95
N ALA A 3 -13.52 -10.86 9.90
CA ALA A 3 -12.48 -9.94 9.39
C ALA A 3 -13.06 -8.64 8.80
N PRO A 4 -14.11 -8.65 7.95
CA PRO A 4 -14.77 -7.40 7.53
C PRO A 4 -15.39 -6.61 8.69
N LEU A 5 -15.96 -7.30 9.68
CA LEU A 5 -16.45 -6.63 10.89
C LEU A 5 -15.32 -5.90 11.63
N LEU A 6 -14.16 -6.55 11.78
CA LEU A 6 -12.99 -5.95 12.40
C LEU A 6 -12.47 -4.73 11.62
N SER A 7 -12.46 -4.82 10.29
CA SER A 7 -12.12 -3.70 9.41
C SER A 7 -13.04 -2.50 9.66
N ASN A 8 -14.36 -2.73 9.71
CA ASN A 8 -15.32 -1.67 9.99
C ASN A 8 -15.17 -1.07 11.40
N VAL A 9 -14.96 -1.92 12.40
CA VAL A 9 -14.80 -1.47 13.80
C VAL A 9 -13.50 -0.67 13.97
N SER A 10 -12.41 -1.07 13.30
CA SER A 10 -11.11 -0.38 13.37
C SER A 10 -11.09 1.02 12.73
N GLN A 11 -12.16 1.43 12.04
CA GLN A 11 -12.32 2.84 11.65
C GLN A 11 -12.50 3.77 12.86
N ARG A 12 -12.90 3.23 14.03
CA ARG A 12 -13.03 3.99 15.27
C ARG A 12 -11.70 4.10 16.02
N PRO A 13 -11.30 5.28 16.52
CA PRO A 13 -10.05 5.45 17.28
C PRO A 13 -9.91 4.52 18.48
N ALA A 14 -11.00 4.30 19.24
CA ALA A 14 -11.00 3.39 20.39
C ALA A 14 -10.68 1.94 20.02
N ALA A 15 -11.11 1.49 18.84
CA ALA A 15 -10.79 0.15 18.35
C ALA A 15 -9.31 0.06 17.94
N ARG A 16 -8.77 1.08 17.26
CA ARG A 16 -7.35 1.13 16.93
C ARG A 16 -6.48 1.15 18.17
N ALA A 17 -6.84 1.93 19.17
CA ALA A 17 -6.13 1.95 20.45
C ALA A 17 -6.07 0.56 21.10
N PHE A 18 -7.14 -0.23 21.02
CA PHE A 18 -7.13 -1.61 21.49
C PHE A 18 -6.26 -2.55 20.62
N LEU A 19 -6.29 -2.37 19.30
CA LEU A 19 -5.53 -3.19 18.36
C LEU A 19 -4.01 -2.92 18.42
N LEU A 20 -3.66 -1.66 18.70
CA LEU A 20 -2.29 -1.15 18.77
C LEU A 20 -1.73 -1.11 20.19
N ASP A 21 -2.41 -1.74 21.14
CA ASP A 21 -1.92 -1.92 22.51
C ASP A 21 -0.73 -2.92 22.51
N PRO A 22 0.51 -2.47 22.80
CA PRO A 22 1.69 -3.33 22.74
C PRO A 22 1.63 -4.53 23.70
N ASP A 23 0.92 -4.40 24.82
CA ASP A 23 0.80 -5.48 25.82
C ASP A 23 -0.11 -6.62 25.36
N ARG A 24 -0.93 -6.38 24.32
CA ARG A 24 -1.92 -7.37 23.83
C ARG A 24 -1.48 -8.10 22.58
N CYS A 25 -0.44 -7.61 21.90
CA CYS A 25 0.07 -8.12 20.64
C CYS A 25 -1.04 -8.48 19.62
N VAL A 26 -2.07 -7.64 19.49
CA VAL A 26 -3.21 -7.97 18.61
C VAL A 26 -2.81 -7.77 17.16
N VAL A 27 -2.18 -6.64 16.82
CA VAL A 27 -1.74 -6.34 15.47
C VAL A 27 -0.81 -7.41 14.90
N GLN A 28 0.16 -7.90 15.69
CA GLN A 28 1.10 -8.95 15.27
C GLN A 28 0.39 -10.26 14.92
N ARG A 29 -0.69 -10.61 15.65
CA ARG A 29 -1.49 -11.81 15.35
C ARG A 29 -2.30 -11.69 14.06
N LEU A 30 -2.53 -10.47 13.57
CA LEU A 30 -3.20 -10.23 12.30
C LEU A 30 -2.24 -10.35 11.11
N LEU A 31 -0.94 -10.06 11.30
CA LEU A 31 0.03 -9.97 10.19
C LEU A 31 0.10 -11.23 9.32
N PRO A 32 0.19 -12.47 9.84
CA PRO A 32 0.26 -13.66 8.99
C PRO A 32 -1.02 -13.89 8.16
N LEU A 33 -2.13 -13.25 8.55
CA LEU A 33 -3.43 -13.41 7.88
C LEU A 33 -3.55 -12.54 6.62
N THR A 34 -2.58 -11.67 6.32
CA THR A 34 -2.52 -10.94 5.03
C THR A 34 -2.39 -11.88 3.84
N GLN A 35 -1.85 -13.07 4.04
CA GLN A 35 -1.63 -14.09 3.01
C GLN A 35 -2.48 -15.36 3.21
N TYR A 36 -3.61 -15.25 3.93
CA TYR A 36 -4.46 -16.42 4.18
C TYR A 36 -4.99 -17.02 2.85
N PRO A 37 -4.64 -18.28 2.49
CA PRO A 37 -4.82 -18.78 1.13
C PRO A 37 -6.30 -18.91 0.73
N ASP A 38 -7.14 -19.42 1.64
CA ASP A 38 -8.47 -19.91 1.29
C ASP A 38 -9.57 -18.83 1.35
N SER A 39 -9.25 -17.57 1.64
CA SER A 39 -10.29 -16.55 1.85
C SER A 39 -9.82 -15.13 1.59
N SER A 40 -10.20 -14.58 0.43
CA SER A 40 -10.08 -13.15 0.11
C SER A 40 -10.82 -12.28 1.13
N VAL A 41 -12.01 -12.72 1.59
CA VAL A 41 -12.78 -12.03 2.64
C VAL A 41 -11.98 -11.88 3.95
N ARG A 42 -11.15 -12.88 4.29
CA ARG A 42 -10.26 -12.80 5.47
C ARG A 42 -9.11 -11.85 5.21
N ARG A 43 -8.39 -12.02 4.09
CA ARG A 43 -7.26 -11.16 3.71
C ARG A 43 -7.69 -9.70 3.63
N GLY A 44 -8.72 -9.38 2.86
CA GLY A 44 -9.23 -8.02 2.71
C GLY A 44 -9.69 -7.38 4.02
N GLY A 45 -10.37 -8.15 4.89
CA GLY A 45 -10.75 -7.65 6.22
C GLY A 45 -9.56 -7.38 7.14
N VAL A 46 -8.52 -8.22 7.08
CA VAL A 46 -7.27 -8.03 7.85
C VAL A 46 -6.48 -6.85 7.30
N VAL A 47 -6.25 -6.80 5.99
CA VAL A 47 -5.53 -5.70 5.32
C VAL A 47 -6.24 -4.37 5.56
N GLY A 48 -7.56 -4.32 5.43
CA GLY A 48 -8.34 -3.12 5.76
C GLY A 48 -8.20 -2.71 7.24
N THR A 49 -8.13 -3.68 8.16
CA THR A 49 -7.86 -3.40 9.59
C THR A 49 -6.47 -2.82 9.80
N LEU A 50 -5.44 -3.39 9.16
CA LEU A 50 -4.05 -2.91 9.26
C LEU A 50 -3.90 -1.51 8.65
N ARG A 51 -4.47 -1.28 7.46
CA ARG A 51 -4.55 0.04 6.83
C ARG A 51 -5.18 1.07 7.76
N ASN A 52 -6.31 0.73 8.39
CA ASN A 52 -6.96 1.62 9.35
C ASN A 52 -6.05 1.93 10.54
N CYS A 53 -5.30 0.95 11.05
CA CYS A 53 -4.33 1.16 12.11
C CYS A 53 -3.18 2.10 11.70
N CYS A 54 -2.78 2.09 10.44
CA CYS A 54 -1.72 2.96 9.91
C CYS A 54 -2.09 4.45 9.91
N PHE A 55 -3.35 4.85 10.14
CA PHE A 55 -3.69 6.26 10.39
C PHE A 55 -3.16 6.79 11.73
N GLU A 56 -2.82 5.92 12.69
CA GLU A 56 -2.27 6.32 13.99
C GLU A 56 -0.77 6.56 13.89
N HIS A 57 -0.37 7.67 13.27
CA HIS A 57 1.04 8.00 12.96
C HIS A 57 2.00 7.98 14.15
N ARG A 58 1.49 8.19 15.37
CA ARG A 58 2.25 8.06 16.62
C ARG A 58 2.81 6.66 16.86
N HIS A 59 2.25 5.64 16.20
CA HIS A 59 2.69 4.26 16.30
C HIS A 59 3.56 3.81 15.12
N HIS A 60 3.84 4.67 14.12
CA HIS A 60 4.58 4.25 12.92
C HIS A 60 5.96 3.69 13.23
N GLU A 61 6.73 4.36 14.09
CA GLU A 61 8.06 3.87 14.50
C GLU A 61 7.99 2.49 15.19
N TRP A 62 6.94 2.23 15.98
CA TRP A 62 6.73 0.94 16.63
C TRP A 62 6.23 -0.14 15.65
N LEU A 63 5.33 0.23 14.74
CA LEU A 63 4.79 -0.68 13.72
C LEU A 63 5.86 -1.13 12.73
N LEU A 64 6.75 -0.22 12.33
CA LEU A 64 7.89 -0.49 11.45
C LEU A 64 9.12 -1.02 12.22
N GLY A 65 9.12 -0.89 13.55
CA GLY A 65 10.18 -1.37 14.42
C GLY A 65 10.18 -2.90 14.58
N PRO A 66 11.25 -3.45 15.17
CA PRO A 66 11.48 -4.90 15.26
C PRO A 66 10.43 -5.66 16.10
N GLU A 67 9.65 -4.97 16.94
CA GLU A 67 8.60 -5.58 17.76
C GLU A 67 7.35 -5.99 16.98
N VAL A 68 7.08 -5.32 15.87
CA VAL A 68 5.91 -5.59 15.01
C VAL A 68 6.36 -6.02 13.62
N ASP A 69 7.35 -5.32 13.07
CA ASP A 69 7.92 -5.53 11.74
C ASP A 69 6.82 -5.69 10.67
N ILE A 70 5.95 -4.69 10.58
CA ILE A 70 4.74 -4.77 9.73
C ILE A 70 5.06 -4.81 8.23
N LEU A 71 6.15 -4.17 7.80
CA LEU A 71 6.40 -3.87 6.40
C LEU A 71 6.57 -5.12 5.52
N PRO A 72 7.33 -6.16 5.92
CA PRO A 72 7.39 -7.42 5.17
C PRO A 72 6.01 -8.04 4.92
N PHE A 73 5.10 -8.00 5.89
CA PHE A 73 3.75 -8.57 5.75
C PHE A 73 2.83 -7.77 4.81
N LEU A 74 3.15 -6.49 4.58
CA LEU A 74 2.45 -5.65 3.59
C LEU A 74 3.06 -5.79 2.19
N LEU A 75 4.39 -5.95 2.09
CA LEU A 75 5.11 -6.08 0.82
C LEU A 75 5.02 -7.48 0.22
N LEU A 76 5.04 -8.54 1.04
CA LEU A 76 5.09 -9.91 0.55
C LEU A 76 3.87 -10.31 -0.32
N PRO A 77 2.62 -9.90 -0.01
CA PRO A 77 1.50 -10.10 -0.91
C PRO A 77 1.62 -9.31 -2.24
N LEU A 78 2.42 -8.23 -2.28
CA LEU A 78 2.66 -7.41 -3.47
C LEU A 78 3.85 -7.91 -4.32
N ALA A 79 4.72 -8.73 -3.75
CA ALA A 79 5.88 -9.30 -4.43
C ALA A 79 5.50 -10.44 -5.39
N GLY A 80 6.15 -10.48 -6.56
CA GLY A 80 6.05 -11.56 -7.54
C GLY A 80 7.29 -12.45 -7.57
N PRO A 81 7.50 -13.21 -8.65
CA PRO A 81 8.63 -14.12 -8.81
C PRO A 81 9.86 -13.44 -9.43
N GLU A 82 10.01 -12.12 -9.27
CA GLU A 82 11.11 -11.37 -9.88
C GLU A 82 12.46 -11.67 -9.22
N ASP A 83 13.51 -11.74 -10.04
CA ASP A 83 14.88 -11.88 -9.59
C ASP A 83 15.50 -10.50 -9.35
N PHE A 84 16.08 -10.29 -8.17
CA PHE A 84 16.88 -9.11 -7.83
C PHE A 84 18.37 -9.44 -7.82
N SER A 85 19.21 -8.43 -8.06
CA SER A 85 20.66 -8.57 -7.91
C SER A 85 21.06 -8.84 -6.45
N GLU A 86 22.26 -9.39 -6.21
CA GLU A 86 22.76 -9.67 -4.85
C GLU A 86 22.74 -8.41 -3.97
N GLU A 87 23.15 -7.25 -4.51
CA GLU A 87 23.14 -5.96 -3.80
C GLU A 87 21.71 -5.49 -3.46
N GLU A 88 20.74 -5.77 -4.31
CA GLU A 88 19.32 -5.46 -4.05
C GLU A 88 18.74 -6.42 -3.01
N MET A 89 19.10 -7.71 -3.06
CA MET A 89 18.66 -8.71 -2.08
C MET A 89 19.14 -8.38 -0.66
N GLU A 90 20.37 -7.88 -0.50
CA GLU A 90 20.91 -7.47 0.81
C GLU A 90 20.09 -6.36 1.49
N ARG A 91 19.33 -5.57 0.72
CA ARG A 91 18.48 -4.49 1.25
C ARG A 91 17.08 -4.96 1.64
N LEU A 92 16.62 -6.08 1.09
CA LEU A 92 15.28 -6.59 1.34
C LEU A 92 15.22 -7.31 2.70
N PRO A 93 14.08 -7.23 3.41
CA PRO A 93 13.78 -8.11 4.53
C PRO A 93 13.93 -9.59 4.15
N VAL A 94 14.35 -10.43 5.10
CA VAL A 94 14.64 -11.85 4.87
C VAL A 94 13.46 -12.59 4.23
N ASP A 95 12.23 -12.28 4.63
CA ASP A 95 11.00 -12.90 4.11
C ASP A 95 10.69 -12.54 2.64
N LEU A 96 11.36 -11.53 2.08
CA LEU A 96 11.23 -11.07 0.69
C LEU A 96 12.39 -11.52 -0.19
N GLN A 97 13.44 -12.11 0.38
CA GLN A 97 14.58 -12.58 -0.39
C GLN A 97 14.32 -13.95 -1.01
N TYR A 98 14.82 -14.16 -2.24
CA TYR A 98 14.81 -15.45 -2.93
C TYR A 98 13.43 -16.14 -2.96
N LEU A 99 12.39 -15.37 -3.29
CA LEU A 99 11.03 -15.91 -3.44
C LEU A 99 11.00 -17.00 -4.52
N PRO A 100 10.15 -18.04 -4.35
CA PRO A 100 10.11 -19.14 -5.28
C PRO A 100 9.50 -18.69 -6.63
N PRO A 101 9.81 -19.38 -7.75
CA PRO A 101 9.37 -18.96 -9.08
C PRO A 101 7.85 -19.08 -9.29
N ASP A 102 7.15 -19.80 -8.43
CA ASP A 102 5.68 -19.90 -8.41
C ASP A 102 5.02 -18.84 -7.52
N LYS A 103 5.79 -17.94 -6.88
CA LYS A 103 5.27 -16.85 -6.05
C LYS A 103 4.32 -15.98 -6.86
N GLN A 104 3.06 -15.95 -6.43
CA GLN A 104 2.04 -15.08 -7.00
C GLN A 104 1.80 -13.87 -6.11
N ARG A 105 1.48 -12.75 -6.74
CA ARG A 105 0.93 -11.56 -6.08
C ARG A 105 -0.49 -11.84 -5.60
N GLU A 106 -0.98 -11.01 -4.68
CA GLU A 106 -2.38 -11.00 -4.27
C GLU A 106 -3.28 -10.85 -5.52
N PRO A 107 -4.18 -11.81 -5.81
CA PRO A 107 -5.03 -11.75 -7.01
C PRO A 107 -6.09 -10.66 -6.97
N ASP A 108 -6.54 -10.25 -5.78
CA ASP A 108 -7.59 -9.25 -5.60
C ASP A 108 -7.04 -7.81 -5.64
N ALA A 109 -7.50 -7.04 -6.63
CA ALA A 109 -7.05 -5.67 -6.88
C ALA A 109 -7.35 -4.71 -5.71
N ASP A 110 -8.51 -4.86 -5.07
CA ASP A 110 -8.88 -4.01 -3.94
C ASP A 110 -7.95 -4.27 -2.75
N ILE A 111 -7.56 -5.53 -2.54
CA ILE A 111 -6.59 -5.89 -1.50
C ILE A 111 -5.20 -5.32 -1.85
N ARG A 112 -4.74 -5.42 -3.10
CA ARG A 112 -3.49 -4.80 -3.54
C ARG A 112 -3.49 -3.29 -3.30
N LYS A 113 -4.56 -2.60 -3.68
CA LYS A 113 -4.75 -1.16 -3.42
C LYS A 113 -4.65 -0.83 -1.94
N MET A 114 -5.36 -1.57 -1.09
CA MET A 114 -5.33 -1.34 0.36
C MET A 114 -3.94 -1.58 0.98
N LEU A 115 -3.16 -2.54 0.47
CA LEU A 115 -1.79 -2.78 0.91
C LEU A 115 -0.88 -1.59 0.56
N VAL A 116 -0.95 -1.11 -0.68
CA VAL A 116 -0.22 0.08 -1.14
C VAL A 116 -0.59 1.30 -0.31
N GLU A 117 -1.88 1.52 -0.05
CA GLU A 117 -2.36 2.61 0.79
C GLU A 117 -1.92 2.49 2.25
N ALA A 118 -1.82 1.27 2.80
CA ALA A 118 -1.29 1.06 4.14
C ALA A 118 0.19 1.47 4.22
N ILE A 119 1.00 1.11 3.22
CA ILE A 119 2.42 1.51 3.14
C ILE A 119 2.52 3.03 2.96
N MET A 120 1.66 3.64 2.13
CA MET A 120 1.57 5.10 1.97
C MET A 120 1.28 5.81 3.29
N LEU A 121 0.41 5.24 4.13
CA LEU A 121 0.15 5.83 5.45
C LEU A 121 1.40 5.74 6.34
N LEU A 122 2.14 4.63 6.31
CA LEU A 122 3.40 4.47 7.06
C LEU A 122 4.49 5.45 6.60
N THR A 123 4.44 5.93 5.36
CA THR A 123 5.35 6.96 4.82
C THR A 123 4.89 8.39 5.10
N ALA A 124 3.86 8.60 5.93
CA ALA A 124 3.42 9.94 6.30
C ALA A 124 4.46 10.71 7.13
N THR A 125 5.21 10.02 7.99
CA THR A 125 6.23 10.61 8.85
C THR A 125 7.62 10.47 8.23
N ALA A 126 8.52 11.42 8.49
CA ALA A 126 9.92 11.35 8.09
C ALA A 126 10.63 10.04 8.52
N PRO A 127 10.57 9.60 9.81
CA PRO A 127 11.14 8.31 10.20
C PRO A 127 10.50 7.13 9.48
N GLY A 128 9.19 7.17 9.26
CA GLY A 128 8.48 6.14 8.51
C GLY A 128 8.93 6.03 7.05
N ARG A 129 9.06 7.17 6.34
CA ARG A 129 9.65 7.22 4.99
C ARG A 129 11.03 6.60 4.95
N GLN A 130 11.90 7.01 5.88
CA GLN A 130 13.28 6.54 5.94
C GLN A 130 13.32 5.02 6.14
N GLN A 131 12.57 4.49 7.11
CA GLN A 131 12.52 3.04 7.36
C GLN A 131 11.98 2.25 6.16
N VAL A 132 10.92 2.74 5.50
CA VAL A 132 10.36 2.07 4.31
C VAL A 132 11.35 2.10 3.13
N ARG A 133 12.11 3.19 2.96
CA ARG A 133 13.20 3.29 1.97
C ARG A 133 14.34 2.31 2.28
N ASP A 134 14.78 2.26 3.54
CA ASP A 134 15.92 1.46 3.99
C ASP A 134 15.67 -0.05 3.87
N GLN A 135 14.42 -0.49 4.03
CA GLN A 135 14.01 -1.89 3.82
C GLN A 135 13.73 -2.24 2.35
N GLY A 136 14.15 -1.40 1.40
CA GLY A 136 14.10 -1.74 -0.03
C GLY A 136 12.69 -1.79 -0.63
N ALA A 137 11.68 -1.18 -0.02
CA ALA A 137 10.29 -1.24 -0.50
C ALA A 137 10.13 -0.76 -1.96
N TYR A 138 10.95 0.21 -2.39
CA TYR A 138 10.99 0.68 -3.78
C TYR A 138 11.20 -0.44 -4.80
N LEU A 139 12.03 -1.44 -4.48
CA LEU A 139 12.32 -2.55 -5.39
C LEU A 139 11.06 -3.36 -5.70
N ILE A 140 10.30 -3.72 -4.65
CA ILE A 140 9.04 -4.46 -4.79
C ILE A 140 7.99 -3.60 -5.52
N LEU A 141 7.90 -2.32 -5.19
CA LEU A 141 6.92 -1.41 -5.77
C LEU A 141 7.20 -1.12 -7.25
N ARG A 142 8.47 -1.01 -7.66
CA ARG A 142 8.87 -0.84 -9.07
C ARG A 142 8.40 -2.00 -9.93
N GLU A 143 8.62 -3.23 -9.46
CA GLU A 143 8.17 -4.44 -10.18
C GLU A 143 6.64 -4.56 -10.14
N LEU A 144 6.00 -4.25 -9.00
CA LEU A 144 4.54 -4.20 -8.89
C LEU A 144 3.95 -3.22 -9.90
N HIS A 145 4.45 -1.97 -9.97
CA HIS A 145 3.95 -0.95 -10.89
C HIS A 145 4.06 -1.38 -12.36
N SER A 146 5.16 -2.06 -12.71
CA SER A 146 5.40 -2.55 -14.08
C SER A 146 4.48 -3.70 -14.46
N TRP A 147 4.12 -4.54 -13.48
CA TRP A 147 3.25 -5.70 -13.67
C TRP A 147 1.75 -5.38 -13.56
N GLU A 148 1.37 -4.39 -12.76
CA GLU A 148 -0.01 -4.15 -12.31
C GLU A 148 -0.97 -3.86 -13.49
N PRO A 149 -1.97 -4.73 -13.72
CA PRO A 149 -2.95 -4.51 -14.79
C PRO A 149 -4.01 -3.46 -14.43
N GLU A 150 -4.32 -3.28 -13.13
CA GLU A 150 -5.42 -2.41 -12.71
C GLU A 150 -4.95 -0.96 -12.60
N PRO A 151 -5.52 -0.03 -13.40
CA PRO A 151 -4.99 1.33 -13.51
C PRO A 151 -5.10 2.10 -12.19
N ASP A 152 -6.14 1.84 -11.39
CA ASP A 152 -6.34 2.39 -10.05
C ASP A 152 -5.24 1.98 -9.06
N VAL A 153 -4.81 0.72 -9.11
CA VAL A 153 -3.76 0.19 -8.23
C VAL A 153 -2.41 0.72 -8.69
N ARG A 154 -2.19 0.77 -10.01
CA ARG A 154 -1.00 1.32 -10.63
C ARG A 154 -0.80 2.79 -10.25
N ALA A 155 -1.84 3.61 -10.31
CA ALA A 155 -1.80 5.01 -9.89
C ALA A 155 -1.48 5.17 -8.38
N ALA A 156 -2.08 4.35 -7.52
CA ALA A 156 -1.75 4.34 -6.09
C ALA A 156 -0.28 3.96 -5.85
N CYS A 157 0.24 2.97 -6.60
CA CYS A 157 1.63 2.55 -6.54
C CYS A 157 2.57 3.65 -7.02
N GLU A 158 2.24 4.33 -8.12
CA GLU A 158 3.01 5.46 -8.64
C GLU A 158 3.12 6.59 -7.61
N LYS A 159 2.01 6.99 -6.98
CA LYS A 159 2.02 7.99 -5.90
C LYS A 159 2.94 7.57 -4.75
N LEU A 160 2.91 6.31 -4.34
CA LEU A 160 3.79 5.81 -3.28
C LEU A 160 5.26 5.85 -3.70
N ILE A 161 5.58 5.42 -4.94
CA ILE A 161 6.93 5.50 -5.49
C ILE A 161 7.43 6.95 -5.48
N GLN A 162 6.60 7.91 -5.91
CA GLN A 162 6.94 9.33 -5.89
C GLN A 162 7.31 9.83 -4.48
N VAL A 163 6.58 9.40 -3.45
CA VAL A 163 6.92 9.71 -2.04
C VAL A 163 8.27 9.08 -1.62
N LEU A 164 8.56 7.85 -2.09
CA LEU A 164 9.81 7.17 -1.74
C LEU A 164 11.03 7.75 -2.45
N ILE A 165 10.90 8.21 -3.69
CA ILE A 165 12.03 8.80 -4.45
C ILE A 165 12.17 10.31 -4.24
N GLY A 166 11.10 10.98 -3.79
CA GLY A 166 11.06 12.42 -3.61
C GLY A 166 11.93 12.92 -2.45
N ASP A 167 12.27 14.20 -2.51
CA ASP A 167 13.01 14.88 -1.46
C ASP A 167 12.21 14.93 -0.15
N GLU A 168 12.94 14.97 0.96
CA GLU A 168 12.34 15.08 2.28
C GLU A 168 11.67 16.46 2.47
N PRO A 169 10.44 16.54 3.01
CA PRO A 169 9.77 17.81 3.27
C PRO A 169 10.59 18.76 4.16
N GLU A 170 10.30 20.05 4.06
CA GLU A 170 10.93 21.07 4.90
C GLU A 170 10.68 20.82 6.39
N ARG A 171 11.61 21.31 7.23
CA ARG A 171 11.48 21.20 8.69
C ARG A 171 10.16 21.82 9.16
N GLY A 172 9.38 21.03 9.91
CA GLY A 172 8.02 21.40 10.33
C GLY A 172 6.91 20.87 9.42
N MET A 173 7.23 20.25 8.28
CA MET A 173 6.30 19.53 7.39
C MET A 173 6.60 18.03 7.33
N GLU A 174 7.30 17.51 8.34
CA GLU A 174 7.80 16.13 8.37
C GLU A 174 6.68 15.09 8.47
N ASN A 175 5.53 15.45 9.05
CA ASN A 175 4.35 14.60 9.15
C ASN A 175 3.26 15.07 8.19
N LEU A 176 3.14 14.41 7.04
CA LEU A 176 2.21 14.74 5.97
C LEU A 176 0.73 14.68 6.40
N LEU A 177 0.41 13.97 7.48
CA LEU A 177 -0.96 13.89 8.03
C LEU A 177 -1.34 15.09 8.92
N GLU A 178 -0.37 15.91 9.33
CA GLU A 178 -0.59 17.09 10.19
C GLU A 178 -0.35 18.42 9.46
N VAL A 179 0.15 18.39 8.22
CA VAL A 179 0.40 19.60 7.42
C VAL A 179 -0.92 20.29 7.07
N GLN A 180 -0.97 21.59 7.33
CA GLN A 180 -2.07 22.45 6.85
C GLN A 180 -1.78 22.85 5.41
N VAL A 181 -2.64 22.40 4.49
CA VAL A 181 -2.53 22.71 3.06
C VAL A 181 -3.25 24.04 2.78
N PRO A 182 -2.56 25.05 2.20
CA PRO A 182 -3.21 26.29 1.75
C PRO A 182 -4.32 26.02 0.72
N GLU A 183 -5.37 26.84 0.71
CA GLU A 183 -6.55 26.65 -0.15
C GLU A 183 -6.21 26.62 -1.65
N ASP A 184 -5.23 27.41 -2.09
CA ASP A 184 -4.78 27.46 -3.48
C ASP A 184 -4.09 26.15 -3.91
N VAL A 185 -3.26 25.58 -3.02
CA VAL A 185 -2.61 24.28 -3.24
C VAL A 185 -3.65 23.16 -3.23
N GLU A 186 -4.60 23.19 -2.32
CA GLU A 186 -5.70 22.22 -2.26
C GLU A 186 -6.51 22.21 -3.56
N GLN A 187 -6.87 23.39 -4.09
CA GLN A 187 -7.57 23.50 -5.37
C GLN A 187 -6.74 22.95 -6.55
N GLN A 188 -5.42 23.16 -6.55
CA GLN A 188 -4.54 22.62 -7.59
C GLN A 188 -4.49 21.09 -7.52
N LEU A 189 -4.34 20.51 -6.32
CA LEU A 189 -4.34 19.07 -6.10
C LEU A 189 -5.66 18.44 -6.56
N GLN A 190 -6.81 19.04 -6.19
CA GLN A 190 -8.12 18.58 -6.65
C GLN A 190 -8.25 18.60 -8.18
N GLN A 191 -7.73 19.65 -8.85
CA GLN A 191 -7.74 19.71 -10.32
C GLN A 191 -6.86 18.63 -10.96
N LEU A 192 -5.71 18.33 -10.37
CA LEU A 192 -4.83 17.25 -10.83
C LEU A 192 -5.50 15.89 -10.66
N ASP A 193 -6.08 15.62 -9.49
CA ASP A 193 -6.81 14.37 -9.22
C ASP A 193 -8.00 14.19 -10.18
N CYS A 194 -8.77 15.23 -10.47
CA CYS A 194 -9.85 15.15 -11.46
C CYS A 194 -9.32 14.81 -12.86
N ARG A 195 -8.19 15.41 -13.28
CA ARG A 195 -7.60 15.12 -14.59
C ARG A 195 -7.06 13.70 -14.68
N GLU A 196 -6.44 13.20 -13.61
CA GLU A 196 -6.00 11.81 -13.51
C GLU A 196 -7.20 10.86 -13.63
N GLN A 197 -8.29 11.13 -12.90
CA GLN A 197 -9.52 10.34 -13.00
C GLN A 197 -10.09 10.33 -14.42
N GLU A 198 -10.18 11.49 -15.08
CA GLU A 198 -10.63 11.57 -16.47
C GLU A 198 -9.73 10.77 -17.43
N GLN A 199 -8.42 10.75 -17.20
CA GLN A 199 -7.48 9.97 -18.02
C GLN A 199 -7.69 8.47 -17.80
N LEU A 200 -7.82 8.03 -16.54
CA LEU A 200 -8.10 6.64 -16.19
C LEU A 200 -9.44 6.18 -16.79
N GLU A 201 -10.49 7.00 -16.70
CA GLU A 201 -11.80 6.71 -17.30
C GLU A 201 -11.71 6.58 -18.83
N ARG A 202 -10.90 7.41 -19.49
CA ARG A 202 -10.67 7.31 -20.94
C ARG A 202 -9.89 6.05 -21.33
N GLU A 203 -8.89 5.66 -20.54
CA GLU A 203 -8.14 4.41 -20.76
C GLU A 203 -9.03 3.18 -20.58
N LEU A 204 -9.99 3.24 -19.66
CA LEU A 204 -10.94 2.17 -19.38
C LEU A 204 -12.16 2.14 -20.33
N ALA A 205 -12.36 3.18 -21.14
CA ALA A 205 -13.50 3.27 -22.04
C ALA A 205 -13.41 2.19 -23.15
N PRO A 206 -14.46 1.36 -23.36
CA PRO A 206 -14.44 0.34 -24.39
C PRO A 206 -14.37 0.97 -25.79
N GLU A 207 -13.57 0.39 -26.69
CA GLU A 207 -13.51 0.87 -28.08
C GLU A 207 -14.89 0.79 -28.74
N PRO A 208 -15.30 1.82 -29.50
CA PRO A 208 -16.57 1.79 -30.21
C PRO A 208 -16.57 0.66 -31.24
N TRP A 209 -17.58 -0.21 -31.17
CA TRP A 209 -17.79 -1.31 -32.10
C TRP A 209 -17.82 -0.79 -33.54
N VAL A 210 -16.74 -1.03 -34.31
CA VAL A 210 -16.72 -0.76 -35.74
C VAL A 210 -17.44 -1.92 -36.44
N GLU A 211 -18.72 -1.72 -36.79
CA GLU A 211 -19.44 -2.59 -37.73
C GLU A 211 -18.64 -2.65 -39.04
N ARG A 212 -17.88 -3.74 -39.24
CA ARG A 212 -17.29 -4.05 -40.54
C ARG A 212 -18.43 -4.44 -41.47
N ALA A 213 -18.94 -3.47 -42.23
CA ALA A 213 -19.81 -3.73 -43.37
C ALA A 213 -19.11 -4.72 -44.32
N THR A 214 -19.62 -5.94 -44.41
CA THR A 214 -19.21 -6.92 -45.42
C THR A 214 -19.66 -6.44 -46.81
N PRO A 215 -18.76 -6.26 -47.79
CA PRO A 215 -19.17 -5.91 -49.14
C PRO A 215 -19.75 -7.15 -49.83
N THR A 216 -20.97 -6.98 -50.37
CA THR A 216 -21.67 -7.90 -51.28
C THR A 216 -20.96 -8.09 -52.61
#